data_AF-A0A7S2A4Q6-F1
#
_entry.id   AF-A0A7S2A4Q6-F1
#
_cell.length_a   1.000
_cell.length_b   1.000
_cell.length_c   1.000
_cell.angle_alpha   90.00
_cell.angle_beta   90.00
_cell.angle_gamma   90.00
#
_symmetry.space_group_name_H-M   'P 1'
#
loop_
_entity.id
_entity.type
_entity.pdbx_description
1 polymer ?
#
loop_
_entity_poly.entity_id
_entity_poly.type
_entity_poly.pdbx_seq_one_letter_code
_entity_poly.pdbx_strand_id
1 'polypeptide(L)'
;MLMPPDAAGRARVRLLCDRIDSELCPAQFTYLMNKDGEKDKEMREDLERALGVLEEALTSSGGPYLAGEDFTLADIHVLPFYLRLTVTLRHYKGYEVPRDKFPKLAQWFEVCSEKASVKVAALSEERIVEVYDRFMDVDYSFGGLNKNK
;
A
#
# COMPACT_ATOMS: atom_id res chain seq x y z
N MET A 1 -8.71 -1.44 21.53
CA MET A 1 -9.76 -2.01 20.66
C MET A 1 -9.44 -1.57 19.24
N LEU A 2 -9.50 -2.43 18.22
CA LEU A 2 -9.04 -2.10 16.85
C LEU A 2 -10.08 -1.35 15.99
N MET A 3 -11.31 -1.27 16.48
CA MET A 3 -12.40 -0.52 15.85
C MET A 3 -12.82 0.60 16.80
N PRO A 4 -13.13 1.80 16.31
CA PRO A 4 -13.69 2.86 17.13
C PRO A 4 -15.04 2.48 17.77
N PRO A 5 -15.38 3.06 18.94
CA PRO A 5 -16.61 2.74 19.65
C PRO A 5 -17.85 3.36 19.00
N ASP A 6 -17.70 4.44 18.22
CA ASP A 6 -18.79 5.12 17.53
C ASP A 6 -19.00 4.60 16.09
N ALA A 7 -20.20 4.82 15.54
CA ALA A 7 -20.57 4.32 14.22
C ALA A 7 -19.78 4.99 13.09
N ALA A 8 -19.49 6.28 13.21
CA ALA A 8 -18.79 7.05 12.18
C ALA A 8 -17.32 6.61 12.06
N GLY A 9 -16.62 6.43 13.19
CA GLY A 9 -15.26 5.91 13.24
C GLY A 9 -15.17 4.49 12.65
N ARG A 10 -16.13 3.61 12.95
CA ARG A 10 -16.17 2.27 12.31
C ARG A 10 -16.39 2.34 10.81
N ALA A 11 -17.25 3.24 10.34
CA ALA A 11 -17.48 3.44 8.91
C ALA A 11 -16.21 3.94 8.22
N ARG A 12 -15.52 4.93 8.81
CA ARG A 12 -14.23 5.45 8.33
C ARG A 12 -13.20 4.33 8.14
N VAL A 13 -13.01 3.48 9.17
CA VAL A 13 -12.07 2.36 9.10
C VAL A 13 -12.40 1.41 7.94
N ARG A 14 -13.67 1.05 7.76
CA ARG A 14 -14.09 0.12 6.69
C ARG A 14 -13.93 0.73 5.30
N LEU A 15 -14.26 2.02 5.13
CA LEU A 15 -14.07 2.73 3.87
C LEU A 15 -12.59 2.81 3.48
N LEU A 16 -11.70 2.99 4.46
CA LEU A 16 -10.26 2.96 4.21
C LEU A 16 -9.77 1.58 3.77
N CYS A 17 -10.25 0.50 4.41
CA CYS A 17 -9.95 -0.86 3.95
C CYS A 17 -10.42 -1.11 2.51
N ASP A 18 -11.66 -0.74 2.19
CA ASP A 18 -12.23 -0.90 0.86
C ASP A 18 -11.47 -0.11 -0.21
N ARG A 19 -11.03 1.11 0.13
CA ARG A 19 -10.20 1.95 -0.75
C ARG A 19 -8.87 1.29 -1.11
N ILE A 20 -8.23 0.61 -0.16
CA ILE A 20 -6.99 -0.14 -0.44
C ILE A 20 -7.25 -1.28 -1.41
N ASP A 21 -8.29 -2.06 -1.15
CA ASP A 21 -8.60 -3.25 -1.93
C ASP A 21 -8.99 -2.90 -3.37
N SER A 22 -9.66 -1.76 -3.55
CA SER A 22 -10.17 -1.30 -4.84
C SER A 22 -9.20 -0.42 -5.64
N GLU A 23 -8.24 0.26 -4.99
CA GLU A 23 -7.36 1.23 -5.67
C GLU A 23 -5.88 0.92 -5.50
N LEU A 24 -5.36 0.89 -4.26
CA LEU A 24 -3.92 0.73 -4.05
C LEU A 24 -3.42 -0.63 -4.54
N CYS A 25 -4.07 -1.72 -4.11
CA CYS A 25 -3.64 -3.07 -4.45
C CYS A 25 -3.67 -3.32 -5.98
N PRO A 26 -4.75 -2.97 -6.70
CA PRO A 26 -4.77 -3.08 -8.16
C PRO A 26 -3.71 -2.22 -8.86
N ALA A 27 -3.53 -0.95 -8.45
CA ALA A 27 -2.57 -0.05 -9.08
C ALA A 27 -1.12 -0.55 -8.86
N GLN A 28 -0.79 -0.95 -7.64
CA GLN A 28 0.52 -1.51 -7.28
C GLN A 28 0.83 -2.76 -8.09
N PHE A 29 -0.11 -3.70 -8.13
CA PHE A 29 0.11 -4.96 -8.81
C PHE A 29 0.16 -4.79 -10.33
N THR A 30 -0.67 -3.90 -10.90
CA THR A 30 -0.65 -3.56 -12.32
C THR A 30 0.70 -2.98 -12.72
N TYR A 31 1.21 -2.00 -11.96
CA TYR A 31 2.52 -1.43 -12.23
C TYR A 31 3.64 -2.47 -12.08
N LEU A 32 3.64 -3.23 -10.98
CA LEU A 32 4.66 -4.24 -10.71
C LEU A 32 4.75 -5.29 -11.84
N MET A 33 3.61 -5.80 -12.30
CA MET A 33 3.56 -6.88 -13.31
C MET A 33 3.80 -6.40 -14.74
N ASN A 34 3.79 -5.08 -14.98
CA ASN A 34 4.00 -4.53 -16.31
C ASN A 34 5.39 -4.86 -16.85
N LYS A 35 5.46 -5.35 -18.09
CA LYS A 35 6.73 -5.63 -18.80
C LYS A 35 7.01 -4.62 -19.91
N ASP A 36 6.04 -3.76 -20.23
CA ASP A 36 6.15 -2.73 -21.27
C ASP A 36 6.61 -1.41 -20.67
N GLY A 37 7.92 -1.12 -20.76
CA GLY A 37 8.53 0.07 -20.17
C GLY A 37 7.92 1.40 -20.64
N GLU A 38 7.31 1.46 -21.83
CA GLU A 38 6.64 2.67 -22.32
C GLU A 38 5.40 3.03 -21.48
N LYS A 39 4.77 2.03 -20.86
CA LYS A 39 3.59 2.20 -19.98
C LYS A 39 3.93 2.43 -18.51
N ASP A 40 5.20 2.27 -18.11
CA ASP A 40 5.59 2.39 -16.70
C ASP A 40 5.28 3.78 -16.14
N LYS A 41 5.39 4.84 -16.95
CA LYS A 41 5.07 6.20 -16.51
C LYS A 41 3.59 6.34 -16.13
N GLU A 42 2.69 5.88 -17.00
CA GLU A 42 1.23 5.93 -16.79
C GLU A 42 0.85 5.12 -15.54
N MET A 43 1.31 3.88 -15.44
CA MET A 43 0.98 3.01 -14.31
C MET A 43 1.56 3.51 -12.98
N ARG A 44 2.74 4.14 -13.01
CA ARG A 44 3.29 4.83 -11.84
C ARG A 44 2.43 6.04 -11.45
N GLU A 45 1.96 6.82 -12.40
CA GLU A 45 1.05 7.94 -12.12
C GLU A 45 -0.27 7.44 -11.51
N ASP A 46 -0.77 6.28 -11.94
CA ASP A 46 -1.96 5.63 -11.37
C ASP A 46 -1.74 5.18 -9.93
N LEU A 47 -0.59 4.55 -9.66
CA LEU A 47 -0.18 4.19 -8.31
C LEU A 47 -0.05 5.42 -7.42
N GLU A 48 0.58 6.49 -7.91
CA GLU A 48 0.75 7.73 -7.15
C GLU A 48 -0.58 8.42 -6.85
N ARG A 49 -1.59 8.28 -7.70
CA ARG A 49 -2.96 8.73 -7.38
C ARG A 49 -3.56 7.92 -6.24
N ALA A 50 -3.42 6.60 -6.26
CA ALA A 50 -3.90 5.74 -5.16
C ALA A 50 -3.17 6.03 -3.84
N LEU A 51 -1.87 6.28 -3.88
CA LEU A 51 -1.07 6.72 -2.72
C LEU A 51 -1.53 8.09 -2.20
N GLY A 52 -1.89 9.01 -3.10
CA GLY A 52 -2.43 10.33 -2.75
C GLY A 52 -3.70 10.25 -1.90
N VAL A 53 -4.56 9.26 -2.13
CA VAL A 53 -5.76 9.04 -1.30
C VAL A 53 -5.40 8.70 0.15
N LEU A 54 -4.32 7.94 0.37
CA LEU A 54 -3.83 7.65 1.72
C LEU A 54 -3.16 8.84 2.37
N GLU A 55 -2.39 9.60 1.61
CA GLU A 55 -1.80 10.85 2.09
C GLU A 55 -2.90 11.83 2.55
N GLU A 56 -3.98 11.96 1.78
CA GLU A 56 -5.13 12.80 2.14
C GLU A 56 -5.84 12.28 3.39
N ALA A 57 -6.04 10.96 3.49
CA ALA A 57 -6.64 10.33 4.66
C ALA A 57 -5.82 10.60 5.93
N LEU A 58 -4.49 10.42 5.86
CA LEU A 58 -3.58 10.68 6.97
C LEU A 58 -3.54 12.17 7.33
N THR A 59 -3.50 13.05 6.33
CA THR A 59 -3.54 14.50 6.54
C THR A 59 -4.81 14.94 7.26
N SER A 60 -5.95 14.35 6.91
CA SER A 60 -7.26 14.69 7.46
C SER A 60 -7.64 13.89 8.70
N SER A 61 -6.86 12.89 9.08
CA SER A 61 -7.16 11.96 10.17
C SER A 61 -7.14 12.65 11.55
N GLY A 62 -6.36 13.71 11.68
CA GLY A 62 -6.11 14.39 12.95
C GLY A 62 -5.11 13.68 13.87
N GLY A 63 -4.44 12.61 13.42
CA GLY A 63 -3.44 11.87 14.21
C GLY A 63 -2.38 11.15 13.36
N PRO A 64 -1.53 10.29 13.95
CA PRO A 64 -0.47 9.60 13.23
C PRO A 64 -0.94 8.34 12.47
N TYR A 65 -2.20 7.92 12.63
CA TYR A 65 -2.76 6.71 12.02
C TYR A 65 -3.89 7.03 11.04
N LEU A 66 -4.23 6.09 10.16
CA LEU A 66 -5.16 6.31 9.05
C LEU A 66 -6.56 6.76 9.50
N ALA A 67 -7.00 6.34 10.68
CA ALA A 67 -8.30 6.70 11.23
C ALA A 67 -8.22 7.69 12.41
N GLY A 68 -7.06 8.31 12.64
CA GLY A 68 -6.85 9.36 13.64
C GLY A 68 -5.75 9.02 14.64
N GLU A 69 -6.03 9.23 15.93
CA GLU A 69 -5.04 9.09 17.01
C GLU A 69 -4.69 7.64 17.37
N ASP A 70 -5.63 6.72 17.17
CA ASP A 70 -5.49 5.32 17.55
C ASP A 70 -5.08 4.44 16.37
N PHE A 71 -4.25 3.43 16.66
CA PHE A 71 -3.94 2.38 15.71
C PHE A 71 -5.14 1.44 15.56
N THR A 72 -5.67 1.32 14.34
CA THR A 72 -6.94 0.63 14.07
C THR A 72 -6.77 -0.52 13.08
N LEU A 73 -7.87 -1.21 12.80
CA LEU A 73 -7.94 -2.22 11.74
C LEU A 73 -7.56 -1.64 10.36
N ALA A 74 -7.78 -0.34 10.10
CA ALA A 74 -7.36 0.27 8.85
C ALA A 74 -5.85 0.15 8.68
N ASP A 75 -5.07 0.55 9.69
CA ASP A 75 -3.61 0.47 9.66
C ASP A 75 -3.11 -0.97 9.51
N ILE A 76 -3.71 -1.91 10.24
CA ILE A 76 -3.39 -3.34 10.16
C ILE A 76 -3.68 -3.90 8.76
N HIS A 77 -4.74 -3.43 8.12
CA HIS A 77 -5.12 -3.84 6.77
C HIS A 77 -4.15 -3.30 5.72
N VAL A 78 -3.79 -2.01 5.81
CA VAL A 78 -2.98 -1.33 4.79
C VAL A 78 -1.50 -1.68 4.89
N LEU A 79 -0.95 -1.72 6.11
CA LEU A 79 0.48 -1.82 6.35
C LEU A 79 1.17 -3.00 5.65
N PRO A 80 0.63 -4.23 5.66
CA PRO A 80 1.27 -5.35 4.98
C PRO A 80 1.37 -5.16 3.47
N PHE A 81 0.40 -4.49 2.83
CA PHE A 81 0.46 -4.21 1.40
C PHE A 81 1.44 -3.10 1.08
N TYR A 82 1.45 -2.03 1.87
CA TYR A 82 2.40 -0.94 1.69
C TYR A 82 3.86 -1.40 1.90
N LEU A 83 4.12 -2.24 2.91
CA LEU A 83 5.45 -2.82 3.12
C LEU A 83 5.90 -3.63 1.90
N ARG A 84 5.05 -4.53 1.37
CA ARG A 84 5.38 -5.32 0.18
C ARG A 84 5.53 -4.46 -1.06
N LEU A 85 4.71 -3.42 -1.22
CA LEU A 85 4.81 -2.44 -2.30
C LEU A 85 6.20 -1.79 -2.31
N THR A 86 6.66 -1.28 -1.16
CA THR A 86 7.96 -0.58 -1.09
C THR A 86 9.12 -1.50 -1.46
N VAL A 87 9.14 -2.73 -0.96
CA VAL A 87 10.17 -3.71 -1.26
C VAL A 87 10.13 -4.14 -2.74
N THR A 88 8.94 -4.50 -3.24
CA THR A 88 8.80 -5.05 -4.60
C THR A 88 9.05 -3.99 -5.66
N LEU A 89 8.53 -2.78 -5.52
CA LEU A 89 8.75 -1.73 -6.52
C LEU A 89 10.20 -1.23 -6.52
N ARG A 90 10.86 -1.17 -5.36
CA ARG A 90 12.31 -0.88 -5.31
C ARG A 90 13.09 -1.96 -6.06
N HIS A 91 12.78 -3.23 -5.80
CA HIS A 91 13.52 -4.36 -6.36
C HIS A 91 13.31 -4.52 -7.88
N TYR A 92 12.06 -4.55 -8.36
CA TYR A 92 11.76 -4.87 -9.77
C TYR A 92 11.60 -3.66 -10.69
N LYS A 93 11.33 -2.47 -10.13
CA LYS A 93 11.04 -1.25 -10.91
C LYS A 93 12.02 -0.10 -10.64
N GLY A 94 12.92 -0.25 -9.66
CA GLY A 94 13.79 0.84 -9.22
C GLY A 94 13.01 2.07 -8.72
N TYR A 95 11.76 1.87 -8.31
CA TYR A 95 10.88 2.95 -7.86
C TYR A 95 10.77 2.93 -6.34
N GLU A 96 10.98 4.10 -5.74
CA GLU A 96 10.72 4.35 -4.32
C GLU A 96 9.61 5.39 -4.19
N VAL A 97 8.74 5.22 -3.20
CA VAL A 97 7.66 6.17 -2.93
C VAL A 97 8.26 7.52 -2.49
N PRO A 98 8.03 8.62 -3.23
CA PRO A 98 8.66 9.90 -2.92
C PRO A 98 8.13 10.49 -1.60
N ARG A 99 9.02 10.64 -0.63
CA ARG A 99 8.67 11.14 0.72
C ARG A 99 8.28 12.63 0.73
N ASP A 100 8.82 13.41 -0.18
CA ASP A 100 8.48 14.81 -0.40
C ASP A 100 7.05 14.98 -0.94
N LYS A 101 6.58 14.02 -1.75
CA LYS A 101 5.21 13.98 -2.27
C LYS A 101 4.21 13.39 -1.27
N PHE A 102 4.63 12.42 -0.46
CA PHE A 102 3.77 11.72 0.50
C PHE A 102 4.35 11.73 1.94
N PRO A 103 4.54 12.91 2.55
CA PRO A 103 5.21 13.03 3.84
C PRO A 103 4.43 12.39 4.99
N LYS A 104 3.09 12.46 5.01
CA LYS A 104 2.29 11.83 6.06
C LYS A 104 2.29 10.32 5.95
N LEU A 105 2.25 9.80 4.73
CA LEU A 105 2.35 8.38 4.47
C LEU A 105 3.72 7.82 4.89
N ALA A 106 4.80 8.55 4.60
CA ALA A 106 6.14 8.18 5.06
C ALA A 106 6.21 8.13 6.59
N GLN A 107 5.69 9.17 7.27
CA GLN A 107 5.64 9.23 8.73
C GLN A 107 4.81 8.08 9.32
N TRP A 108 3.63 7.82 8.75
CA TRP A 108 2.74 6.74 9.16
C TRP A 108 3.44 5.38 9.05
N PHE A 109 4.15 5.15 7.93
CA PHE A 109 4.85 3.89 7.72
C PHE A 109 5.96 3.66 8.76
N GLU A 110 6.71 4.70 9.11
CA GLU A 110 7.72 4.64 10.17
C GLU A 110 7.11 4.31 11.53
N VAL A 111 6.07 5.06 11.93
CA VAL A 111 5.40 4.85 13.23
C VAL A 111 4.79 3.45 13.31
N CYS A 112 4.17 2.97 12.23
CA CYS A 112 3.59 1.63 12.18
C CYS A 112 4.66 0.53 12.20
N SER A 113 5.77 0.71 11.50
CA SER A 113 6.86 -0.27 11.43
C SER A 113 7.58 -0.45 12.77
N GLU A 114 7.56 0.59 13.63
CA GLU A 114 8.16 0.52 14.95
C GLU A 114 7.37 -0.31 15.97
N LYS A 115 6.12 -0.67 15.69
CA LYS A 115 5.29 -1.45 16.59
C LYS A 115 5.84 -2.86 16.77
N ALA A 116 5.94 -3.33 18.02
CA ALA A 116 6.45 -4.67 18.33
C ALA A 116 5.69 -5.79 17.58
N SER A 117 4.37 -5.68 17.46
CA SER A 117 3.55 -6.64 16.70
C SER A 117 3.91 -6.70 15.22
N VAL A 118 4.31 -5.57 14.63
CA VAL A 118 4.71 -5.48 13.22
C VAL A 118 6.10 -6.06 13.03
N LYS A 119 7.06 -5.69 13.89
CA LYS A 119 8.44 -6.24 13.84
C LYS A 119 8.47 -7.77 13.95
N VAL A 120 7.58 -8.36 14.72
CA VAL A 120 7.47 -9.83 14.86
C VAL A 120 6.82 -10.48 13.63
N ALA A 121 5.85 -9.82 13.00
CA ALA A 121 5.05 -10.39 11.91
C ALA A 121 5.59 -10.09 10.50
N ALA A 122 6.39 -9.04 10.35
CA ALA A 122 6.93 -8.62 9.06
C ALA A 122 7.87 -9.69 8.48
N LEU A 123 7.72 -9.96 7.18
CA LEU A 123 8.69 -10.75 6.44
C LEU A 123 9.94 -9.92 6.19
N SER A 124 11.11 -10.56 6.12
CA SER A 124 12.32 -9.90 5.65
C SER A 124 12.16 -9.50 4.18
N GLU A 125 12.94 -8.51 3.73
CA GLU A 125 12.89 -8.07 2.33
C GLU A 125 13.23 -9.23 1.38
N GLU A 126 14.21 -10.05 1.72
CA GLU A 126 14.61 -11.23 0.94
C GLU A 126 13.45 -12.20 0.78
N ARG A 127 12.73 -12.48 1.88
CA ARG A 127 11.60 -13.41 1.82
C ARG A 127 10.43 -12.84 1.01
N ILE A 128 10.26 -11.52 1.00
CA ILE A 128 9.26 -10.86 0.15
C ILE A 128 9.65 -11.06 -1.32
N VAL A 129 10.89 -10.75 -1.69
CA VAL A 129 11.39 -10.94 -3.06
C VAL A 129 11.22 -12.40 -3.51
N GLU A 130 11.65 -13.38 -2.71
CA GLU A 130 11.47 -14.81 -3.03
C GLU A 130 10.01 -15.20 -3.29
N VAL A 131 9.06 -14.61 -2.56
CA VAL A 131 7.64 -14.85 -2.78
C VAL A 131 7.20 -14.25 -4.11
N TYR A 132 7.65 -13.04 -4.44
CA TYR A 132 7.28 -12.29 -5.63
C TYR A 132 7.98 -12.76 -6.91
N ASP A 133 9.16 -13.37 -6.84
CA ASP A 133 9.80 -14.02 -8.00
C ASP A 133 8.84 -15.04 -8.63
N ARG A 134 8.17 -15.84 -7.78
CA ARG A 134 7.16 -16.81 -8.23
C ARG A 134 5.95 -16.16 -8.91
N PHE A 135 5.60 -14.92 -8.54
CA PHE A 135 4.54 -14.19 -9.23
C PHE A 135 5.04 -13.60 -10.55
N MET A 136 6.28 -13.13 -10.60
CA MET A 136 6.90 -12.52 -11.77
C MET A 136 7.22 -13.53 -12.89
N ASP A 137 7.43 -14.80 -12.52
CA ASP A 137 7.66 -15.93 -13.44
C ASP A 137 6.38 -16.51 -14.05
N VAL A 138 5.22 -16.20 -13.48
CA VAL A 138 3.93 -16.65 -14.00
C VAL A 138 3.39 -15.58 -14.94
N ASP A 139 2.87 -15.99 -16.11
CA ASP A 139 1.99 -15.16 -16.94
C ASP A 139 0.66 -14.94 -16.21
N TYR A 140 0.72 -14.10 -15.18
CA TYR A 140 -0.36 -13.88 -14.24
C TYR A 140 -1.30 -12.82 -14.79
N SER A 141 -2.53 -13.23 -15.13
CA SER A 141 -3.61 -12.34 -15.56
C SER A 141 -4.64 -12.20 -14.44
N PHE A 142 -4.44 -11.25 -13.52
CA PHE A 142 -5.48 -10.89 -12.55
C PHE A 142 -6.48 -9.91 -13.15
N GLY A 143 -7.74 -10.07 -12.75
CA GLY A 143 -8.92 -9.28 -13.12
C GLY A 143 -8.69 -7.90 -13.74
N GLY A 144 -8.87 -7.83 -15.06
CA GLY A 144 -9.52 -6.68 -15.72
C GLY A 144 -8.67 -5.49 -16.16
N LEU A 145 -7.40 -5.37 -15.78
CA LEU A 145 -6.57 -4.22 -16.21
C LEU A 145 -5.37 -4.59 -17.10
N ASN A 146 -4.93 -5.84 -17.13
CA ASN A 146 -3.93 -6.27 -18.10
C ASN A 146 -4.61 -6.72 -19.41
N LYS A 147 -4.97 -5.73 -20.25
CA LYS A 147 -5.46 -5.94 -21.62
C LYS A 147 -4.33 -5.99 -22.66
N ASN A 148 -3.10 -6.30 -22.26
CA ASN A 148 -2.04 -6.52 -23.23
C ASN A 148 -2.16 -7.95 -23.81
N LYS A 149 -3.05 -8.10 -24.77
CA LYS A 149 -2.94 -9.06 -25.87
C LYS A 149 -2.82 -8.27 -27.17
#